data_AF-A0A9E6F7K8-F1
#
_entry.id   AF-A0A9E6F7K8-F1
#
_cell.length_a   1.000
_cell.length_b   1.000
_cell.length_c   1.000
_cell.angle_alpha   90.00
_cell.angle_beta   90.00
_cell.angle_gamma   90.00
#
_symmetry.space_group_name_H-M   'P 1'
#
loop_
_entity.id
_entity.type
_entity.pdbx_description
1 polymer ?
#
loop_
_entity_poly.entity_id
_entity_poly.type
_entity_poly.pdbx_seq_one_letter_code
_entity_poly.pdbx_strand_id
1 'polypeptide(L)'
;SISYDIGGLVGLNLDNSTVSNSYSTGSVAGGSGSYQIGGLVGDNFTSTVSTCYSTGSVSGTSSVGGLVGRNISIVTNSFWDKQTSGQTTSPSGTGMTTAEMKQQATFTGWDFTTIWKITEGVSYPKLQWQP
;
A
#
# COMPACT_ATOMS: atom_id res chain seq x y z
N SER A 1 4.69 -15.16 14.51
CA SER A 1 4.41 -16.33 13.66
C SER A 1 5.31 -16.26 12.43
N ILE A 2 5.67 -17.42 11.87
CA ILE A 2 6.30 -17.48 10.54
C ILE A 2 5.15 -17.28 9.53
N SER A 3 5.24 -16.26 8.68
CA SER A 3 4.35 -16.10 7.53
C SER A 3 5.21 -15.71 6.35
N TYR A 4 5.07 -16.41 5.23
CA TYR A 4 5.85 -16.13 4.04
C TYR A 4 5.49 -14.74 3.52
N ASP A 5 4.19 -14.49 3.34
CA ASP A 5 3.68 -13.24 2.79
C ASP A 5 2.78 -12.52 3.81
N ILE A 6 3.06 -11.24 4.05
CA ILE A 6 2.32 -10.41 5.00
C ILE A 6 2.01 -9.07 4.33
N GLY A 7 0.72 -8.80 4.13
CA GLY A 7 0.24 -7.49 3.71
C GLY A 7 -0.77 -6.94 4.69
N GLY A 8 -0.83 -5.62 4.82
CA GLY A 8 -1.83 -4.97 5.66
C GLY A 8 -3.28 -5.15 5.16
N LEU A 9 -3.45 -5.50 3.87
CA LEU A 9 -4.73 -5.88 3.28
C LEU A 9 -4.72 -7.30 2.69
N VAL A 10 -3.67 -7.66 1.94
CA VAL A 10 -3.59 -8.95 1.24
C VAL A 10 -2.22 -9.58 1.48
N GLY A 11 -2.16 -10.82 1.99
CA GLY A 11 -0.90 -11.56 2.09
C GLY A 11 -0.32 -11.84 0.70
N LEU A 12 -1.05 -12.60 -0.11
CA LEU A 12 -0.63 -13.05 -1.44
C LEU A 12 -1.71 -12.73 -2.48
N ASN A 13 -1.35 -12.00 -3.54
CA ASN A 13 -2.20 -11.66 -4.69
C ASN A 13 -1.74 -12.50 -5.90
N LEU A 14 -2.56 -13.46 -6.33
CA LEU A 14 -2.20 -14.54 -7.26
C LEU A 14 -3.32 -14.86 -8.26
N ASP A 15 -3.02 -15.68 -9.28
CA ASP A 15 -3.98 -16.19 -10.29
C ASP A 15 -4.79 -15.12 -11.03
N ASN A 16 -4.12 -14.09 -11.55
CA ASN A 16 -4.76 -12.97 -12.27
C ASN A 16 -5.77 -12.18 -11.42
N SER A 17 -5.56 -12.14 -10.11
CA SER A 17 -6.37 -11.36 -9.19
C SER A 17 -6.08 -9.86 -9.30
N THR A 18 -7.00 -9.05 -8.79
CA THR A 18 -6.87 -7.59 -8.77
C THR A 18 -7.17 -7.04 -7.38
N VAL A 19 -6.25 -6.22 -6.88
CA VAL A 19 -6.48 -5.33 -5.74
C VAL A 19 -6.61 -3.92 -6.31
N SER A 20 -7.77 -3.30 -6.12
CA SER A 20 -8.02 -1.95 -6.65
C SER A 20 -8.81 -1.07 -5.70
N ASN A 21 -8.61 0.25 -5.79
CA ASN A 21 -9.36 1.25 -5.01
C ASN A 21 -9.38 0.94 -3.50
N SER A 22 -8.22 0.54 -2.97
CA SER A 22 -8.11 -0.05 -1.64
C SER A 22 -6.92 0.51 -0.89
N TYR A 23 -6.97 0.51 0.44
CA TYR A 23 -5.89 1.04 1.24
C TYR A 23 -5.71 0.30 2.58
N SER A 24 -4.52 0.45 3.17
CA SER A 24 -4.19 -0.09 4.49
C SER A 24 -3.52 0.96 5.37
N THR A 25 -4.04 1.13 6.58
CA THR A 25 -3.49 2.04 7.60
C THR A 25 -2.97 1.27 8.83
N GLY A 26 -3.17 -0.05 8.88
CA GLY A 26 -2.79 -0.89 10.01
C GLY A 26 -1.29 -1.17 10.06
N SER A 27 -0.73 -1.28 11.27
CA SER A 27 0.66 -1.68 11.44
C SER A 27 0.88 -3.12 10.97
N VAL A 28 1.95 -3.33 10.19
CA VAL A 28 2.37 -4.62 9.65
C VAL A 28 3.71 -4.99 10.26
N ALA A 29 3.77 -6.14 10.92
CA ALA A 29 4.99 -6.65 11.56
C ALA A 29 5.24 -8.11 11.16
N GLY A 30 6.32 -8.34 10.41
CA GLY A 30 6.83 -9.68 10.14
C GLY A 30 7.83 -10.12 11.22
N GLY A 31 7.59 -11.28 11.80
CA GLY A 31 8.51 -11.90 12.76
C GLY A 31 9.68 -12.61 12.07
N SER A 32 10.58 -13.17 12.87
CA SER A 32 11.71 -13.99 12.39
C SER A 32 11.23 -15.09 11.44
N GLY A 33 11.82 -15.12 10.23
CA GLY A 33 11.45 -16.08 9.17
C GLY A 33 10.36 -15.60 8.22
N SER A 34 9.84 -14.38 8.38
CA SER A 34 8.96 -13.76 7.38
C SER A 34 9.76 -13.24 6.19
N TYR A 35 9.23 -13.39 4.97
CA TYR A 35 9.98 -13.10 3.74
C TYR A 35 9.47 -11.87 2.99
N GLN A 36 8.20 -11.83 2.61
CA GLN A 36 7.59 -10.77 1.82
C GLN A 36 6.62 -9.95 2.67
N ILE A 37 7.00 -8.71 3.02
CA ILE A 37 6.23 -7.87 3.94
C ILE A 37 5.94 -6.54 3.26
N GLY A 38 4.66 -6.27 2.99
CA GLY A 38 4.21 -5.02 2.36
C GLY A 38 3.19 -4.29 3.21
N GLY A 39 3.19 -2.95 3.16
CA GLY A 39 2.17 -2.17 3.86
C GLY A 39 0.74 -2.43 3.37
N LEU A 40 0.57 -2.85 2.11
CA LEU A 40 -0.70 -3.24 1.51
C LEU A 40 -0.72 -4.72 1.11
N VAL A 41 0.22 -5.14 0.26
CA VAL A 41 0.30 -6.51 -0.29
C VAL A 41 1.63 -7.16 0.06
N GLY A 42 1.62 -8.35 0.64
CA GLY A 42 2.87 -9.09 0.90
C GLY A 42 3.57 -9.44 -0.40
N ASP A 43 2.91 -10.22 -1.25
CA ASP A 43 3.45 -10.69 -2.52
C ASP A 43 2.43 -10.53 -3.65
N ASN A 44 2.85 -9.84 -4.71
CA ASN A 44 2.07 -9.66 -5.94
C ASN A 44 2.68 -10.48 -7.09
N PHE A 45 2.02 -11.59 -7.42
CA PHE A 45 2.47 -12.57 -8.40
C PHE A 45 1.39 -12.81 -9.45
N THR A 46 1.72 -12.60 -10.73
CA THR A 46 0.79 -12.75 -11.86
C THR A 46 -0.55 -12.00 -11.67
N SER A 47 -0.52 -10.84 -11.01
CA SER A 47 -1.71 -10.12 -10.55
C SER A 47 -1.51 -8.59 -10.59
N THR A 48 -2.61 -7.84 -10.41
CA THR A 48 -2.61 -6.37 -10.52
C THR A 48 -2.91 -5.70 -9.17
N VAL A 49 -2.16 -4.64 -8.87
CA VAL A 49 -2.49 -3.68 -7.79
C VAL A 49 -2.65 -2.29 -8.41
N SER A 50 -3.80 -1.63 -8.20
CA SER A 50 -4.10 -0.35 -8.87
C SER A 50 -4.88 0.62 -8.00
N THR A 51 -4.51 1.91 -8.01
CA THR A 51 -5.24 2.95 -7.25
C THR A 51 -5.33 2.57 -5.77
N CYS A 52 -4.19 2.22 -5.19
CA CYS A 52 -4.10 1.76 -3.82
C CYS A 52 -3.07 2.54 -3.00
N TYR A 53 -3.20 2.52 -1.67
CA TYR A 53 -2.13 3.07 -0.84
C TYR A 53 -1.96 2.42 0.53
N SER A 54 -0.79 2.66 1.15
CA SER A 54 -0.51 2.25 2.54
C SER A 54 0.07 3.41 3.38
N THR A 55 -0.30 3.45 4.66
CA THR A 55 0.23 4.42 5.65
C THR A 55 0.59 3.78 6.99
N GLY A 56 0.32 2.48 7.18
CA GLY A 56 0.68 1.79 8.41
C GLY A 56 2.19 1.56 8.49
N SER A 57 2.75 1.56 9.71
CA SER A 57 4.15 1.21 9.94
C SER A 57 4.42 -0.22 9.46
N VAL A 58 5.53 -0.44 8.74
CA VAL A 58 5.91 -1.75 8.22
C VAL A 58 7.26 -2.13 8.80
N SER A 59 7.35 -3.30 9.43
CA SER A 59 8.57 -3.80 10.06
C SER A 59 8.79 -5.29 9.76
N GLY A 60 10.06 -5.68 9.66
CA GLY A 60 10.44 -7.04 9.32
C GLY A 60 11.95 -7.18 9.13
N THR A 61 12.42 -8.41 8.94
CA THR A 61 13.85 -8.72 8.83
C THR A 61 14.31 -9.11 7.42
N SER A 62 13.39 -9.19 6.45
CA SER A 62 13.67 -9.62 5.06
C SER A 62 13.15 -8.60 4.04
N SER A 63 12.53 -8.99 2.93
CA SER A 63 11.96 -8.08 1.93
C SER A 63 10.78 -7.29 2.50
N VAL A 64 11.08 -6.09 3.00
CA VAL A 64 10.10 -5.14 3.52
C VAL A 64 9.92 -4.00 2.53
N GLY A 65 8.69 -3.73 2.12
CA GLY A 65 8.37 -2.59 1.27
C GLY A 65 7.19 -1.78 1.80
N GLY A 66 7.24 -0.47 1.55
CA GLY A 66 6.21 0.45 2.00
C GLY A 66 4.81 0.11 1.48
N LEU A 67 4.68 -0.30 0.21
CA LEU A 67 3.42 -0.70 -0.41
C LEU A 67 3.31 -2.22 -0.59
N VAL A 68 4.24 -2.80 -1.35
CA VAL A 68 4.32 -4.24 -1.64
C VAL A 68 5.61 -4.84 -1.07
N GLY A 69 5.60 -6.10 -0.63
CA GLY A 69 6.82 -6.77 -0.12
C GLY A 69 7.64 -7.43 -1.23
N ARG A 70 6.97 -8.13 -2.15
CA ARG A 70 7.51 -8.63 -3.42
C ARG A 70 6.54 -8.29 -4.55
N ASN A 71 7.08 -7.90 -5.70
CA ASN A 71 6.30 -7.67 -6.90
C ASN A 71 7.03 -8.20 -8.12
N ILE A 72 6.37 -9.07 -8.88
CA ILE A 72 6.82 -9.48 -10.22
C ILE A 72 5.75 -9.22 -11.28
N SER A 73 4.85 -8.28 -11.03
CA SER A 73 3.68 -7.98 -11.88
C SER A 73 3.36 -6.49 -11.85
N ILE A 74 2.11 -6.13 -12.16
CA ILE A 74 1.71 -4.74 -12.41
C ILE A 74 1.27 -4.07 -11.11
N VAL A 75 1.89 -2.93 -10.82
CA VAL A 75 1.44 -2.00 -9.78
C VAL A 75 1.37 -0.61 -10.41
N THR A 76 0.20 0.03 -10.37
CA THR A 76 -0.04 1.33 -11.03
C THR A 76 -0.81 2.28 -10.15
N ASN A 77 -0.56 3.59 -10.27
CA ASN A 77 -1.26 4.65 -9.52
C ASN A 77 -1.39 4.37 -8.02
N SER A 78 -0.35 3.76 -7.43
CA SER A 78 -0.40 3.29 -6.05
C SER A 78 0.78 3.82 -5.26
N PHE A 79 0.55 4.13 -3.99
CA PHE A 79 1.43 4.97 -3.20
C PHE A 79 1.67 4.41 -1.80
N TRP A 80 2.78 4.77 -1.17
CA TRP A 80 2.92 4.61 0.28
C TRP A 80 3.46 5.88 0.91
N ASP A 81 3.12 6.07 2.18
CA ASP A 81 3.71 7.14 2.98
C ASP A 81 5.05 6.67 3.56
N LYS A 82 6.15 7.29 3.11
CA LYS A 82 7.52 6.95 3.54
C LYS A 82 7.77 7.21 5.03
N GLN A 83 7.08 8.19 5.60
CA GLN A 83 7.32 8.63 6.98
C GLN A 83 6.55 7.75 7.96
N THR A 84 5.26 7.50 7.70
CA THR A 84 4.44 6.68 8.60
C THR A 84 4.70 5.19 8.45
N SER A 85 5.05 4.72 7.25
CA SER A 85 5.49 3.33 7.05
C SER A 85 6.84 3.02 7.68
N GLY A 86 7.70 4.02 7.85
CA GLY A 86 9.11 3.82 8.18
C GLY A 86 9.96 3.23 7.04
N GLN A 87 9.40 3.13 5.83
CA GLN A 87 10.05 2.53 4.67
C GLN A 87 10.40 3.59 3.61
N THR A 88 11.67 3.68 3.25
CA THR A 88 12.13 4.56 2.16
C THR A 88 11.92 3.96 0.77
N THR A 89 11.67 2.65 0.68
CA THR A 89 11.54 1.92 -0.59
C THR A 89 10.35 0.96 -0.58
N SER A 90 9.94 0.57 -1.78
CA SER A 90 9.07 -0.57 -2.06
C SER A 90 9.44 -1.10 -3.44
N PRO A 91 9.29 -2.40 -3.73
CA PRO A 91 9.56 -2.96 -5.06
C PRO A 91 8.76 -2.31 -6.20
N SER A 92 7.60 -1.70 -5.91
CA SER A 92 6.82 -0.93 -6.88
C SER A 92 5.85 0.03 -6.20
N GLY A 93 5.20 0.87 -7.01
CA GLY A 93 4.44 2.05 -6.55
C GLY A 93 5.34 3.26 -6.32
N THR A 94 4.78 4.33 -5.78
CA THR A 94 5.51 5.58 -5.54
C THR A 94 5.47 6.01 -4.08
N GLY A 95 6.64 6.20 -3.48
CA GLY A 95 6.79 6.64 -2.10
C GLY A 95 6.65 8.16 -1.96
N MET A 96 5.63 8.58 -1.23
CA MET A 96 5.29 9.98 -0.98
C MET A 96 5.55 10.34 0.49
N THR A 97 5.71 11.63 0.77
CA THR A 97 5.69 12.17 2.13
C THR A 97 4.26 12.17 2.68
N THR A 98 4.10 12.26 4.00
CA THR A 98 2.80 12.45 4.64
C THR A 98 2.11 13.72 4.15
N ALA A 99 2.86 14.79 3.89
CA ALA A 99 2.29 16.03 3.36
C ALA A 99 1.71 15.80 1.96
N GLU A 100 2.48 15.19 1.05
CA GLU A 100 2.02 14.84 -0.31
C GLU A 100 0.85 13.87 -0.30
N MET A 101 0.87 12.87 0.58
CA MET A 101 -0.22 11.89 0.74
C MET A 101 -1.55 12.50 1.24
N LYS A 102 -1.52 13.77 1.67
CA LYS A 102 -2.70 14.55 2.08
C LYS A 102 -3.09 15.61 1.05
N GLN A 103 -2.47 15.63 -0.13
CA GLN A 103 -2.82 16.50 -1.23
C GLN A 103 -3.56 15.73 -2.32
N GLN A 104 -4.72 16.20 -2.77
CA GLN A 104 -5.47 15.51 -3.83
C GLN A 104 -4.67 15.40 -5.12
N ALA A 105 -3.87 16.43 -5.43
CA ALA A 105 -3.03 16.49 -6.64
C ALA A 105 -2.02 15.33 -6.76
N THR A 106 -1.59 14.75 -5.64
CA THR A 106 -0.70 13.58 -5.61
C THR A 106 -1.35 12.36 -6.26
N PHE A 107 -2.66 12.22 -6.13
CA PHE A 107 -3.45 11.08 -6.59
C PHE A 107 -4.03 11.33 -7.98
N THR A 108 -3.17 11.73 -8.92
CA THR A 108 -3.58 11.96 -10.32
C THR A 108 -4.19 10.69 -10.92
N GLY A 109 -5.36 10.81 -11.54
CA GLY A 109 -6.11 9.70 -12.14
C GLY A 109 -7.02 8.94 -11.17
N TRP A 110 -7.08 9.32 -9.90
CA TRP A 110 -8.05 8.78 -8.94
C TRP A 110 -9.40 9.50 -9.09
N ASP A 111 -10.50 8.76 -8.94
CA ASP A 111 -11.85 9.33 -9.00
C ASP A 111 -12.28 9.90 -7.64
N PHE A 112 -12.09 11.20 -7.46
CA PHE A 112 -12.57 11.95 -6.29
C PHE A 112 -14.03 12.43 -6.42
N THR A 113 -14.70 12.13 -7.54
CA THR A 113 -16.10 12.47 -7.75
C THR A 113 -17.03 11.40 -7.20
N THR A 114 -16.66 10.11 -7.30
CA THR A 114 -17.53 9.01 -6.85
C THR A 114 -16.87 8.00 -5.90
N ILE A 115 -15.55 7.79 -5.96
CA ILE A 115 -14.89 6.71 -5.18
C ILE A 115 -14.22 7.28 -3.94
N TRP A 116 -13.41 8.32 -4.12
CA TRP A 116 -12.55 8.86 -3.09
C TRP A 116 -13.03 10.24 -2.62
N LYS A 117 -12.67 10.59 -1.39
CA LYS A 117 -12.72 11.94 -0.83
C LYS A 117 -11.43 12.21 -0.06
N ILE A 118 -11.02 13.46 -0.03
CA ILE A 118 -9.85 13.91 0.74
C ILE A 118 -10.11 15.32 1.25
N THR A 119 -9.66 15.61 2.47
CA THR A 119 -9.62 16.97 3.01
C THR A 119 -8.19 17.47 2.88
N GLU A 120 -7.99 18.46 2.01
CA GLU A 120 -6.67 18.99 1.64
C GLU A 120 -5.82 19.34 2.86
N GLY A 121 -4.61 18.78 2.92
CA GLY A 121 -3.65 18.95 4.01
C GLY A 121 -4.03 18.29 5.34
N VAL A 122 -5.22 17.70 5.45
CA VAL A 122 -5.76 17.15 6.71
C VAL A 122 -5.76 15.63 6.69
N SER A 123 -6.47 15.02 5.72
CA SER A 123 -6.71 13.57 5.67
C SER A 123 -5.94 12.89 4.54
N TYR A 124 -5.69 11.59 4.69
CA TYR A 124 -5.43 10.72 3.53
C TYR A 124 -6.73 10.55 2.70
N PRO A 125 -6.65 10.07 1.46
CA PRO A 125 -7.85 9.66 0.71
C PRO A 125 -8.67 8.65 1.48
N LYS A 126 -9.98 8.81 1.53
CA LYS A 126 -10.93 7.86 2.09
C LYS A 126 -11.98 7.53 1.05
N LEU A 127 -12.65 6.40 1.17
CA LEU A 127 -13.77 6.07 0.30
C LEU A 127 -14.96 6.98 0.65
N GLN A 128 -15.71 7.44 -0.34
CA GLN A 128 -16.76 8.45 -0.13
C GLN A 128 -17.82 8.02 0.89
N TRP A 129 -18.16 6.73 0.92
CA TRP A 129 -19.15 6.15 1.84
C TRP A 129 -18.68 6.10 3.31
N GLN A 130 -17.39 6.27 3.57
CA GLN A 130 -16.85 6.22 4.93
C GLN A 130 -17.26 7.48 5.71
N PRO A 131 -17.51 7.40 7.02
CA PRO A 131 -17.84 8.58 7.82
C PRO A 131 -16.70 9.61 7.82
#